data_AF-A0A563W1K6-F1
#
_entry.id   AF-A0A563W1K6-F1
#
_cell.length_a   1.000
_cell.length_b   1.000
_cell.length_c   1.000
_cell.angle_alpha   90.00
_cell.angle_beta   90.00
_cell.angle_gamma   90.00
#
_symmetry.space_group_name_H-M   'P 1'
#
loop_
_entity.id
_entity.type
_entity.pdbx_description
1 polymer ?
#
loop_
_entity_poly.entity_id
_entity_poly.type
_entity_poly.pdbx_seq_one_letter_code
_entity_poly.pdbx_strand_id
1 'polypeptide(L)'
;MKTLNTLKQTITLGFISSIVILTPLSSQALTVEEVTNPRQDNGGWVTDMADILSDATETEINRMINNLEQTNGTEIAVVTVPDTSPSATPKAFATELFNHWGIGKADTDNGVLFLIPVSDRHVEIETGYGIEGILPDAKVGDIIDTKITPQYKQGDFDRGTLDGTSALIVALNSSSNSTEEAITTSDNSVDKGLNWGIFAIVGGMGLILTRGFMAWRQRNKIFVNPRKTKIALQRRDNRQIHCAKCNQPMEKVNNLELTEPQRIAQNLGGASFRGYKCSNCHNEKYPYVILSYFSNSDRYLDCPDCQELTVIRTEETIKEATWNSKGKRLISKKCHCCDYQTEKVISIPRLYSPTNRSKDRSRSYVDSSYVDTSYSGYGGGGFDGGGSSGGDFGGGSSGGGGAGGDW
;
A
#
# COMPACT_ATOMS: atom_id res chain seq x y z
N MET A 1 -10.81 -76.37 5.24
CA MET A 1 -11.58 -75.34 4.50
C MET A 1 -11.95 -74.10 5.34
N LYS A 2 -12.02 -74.18 6.69
CA LYS A 2 -12.33 -73.02 7.56
C LYS A 2 -11.15 -72.07 7.85
N THR A 3 -9.91 -72.50 7.66
CA THR A 3 -8.68 -71.72 7.99
C THR A 3 -8.20 -70.78 6.88
N LEU A 4 -8.69 -70.94 5.65
CA LEU A 4 -8.33 -70.07 4.52
C LEU A 4 -9.16 -68.78 4.43
N ASN A 5 -10.32 -68.71 5.10
CA ASN A 5 -11.19 -67.53 5.09
C ASN A 5 -10.81 -66.48 6.15
N THR A 6 -10.21 -66.89 7.26
CA THR A 6 -9.79 -65.96 8.32
C THR A 6 -8.55 -65.15 7.92
N LEU A 7 -7.65 -65.72 7.11
CA LEU A 7 -6.46 -65.02 6.59
C LEU A 7 -6.81 -63.94 5.54
N LYS A 8 -7.89 -64.13 4.78
CA LYS A 8 -8.38 -63.11 3.84
C LYS A 8 -9.04 -61.92 4.54
N GLN A 9 -9.69 -62.14 5.69
CA GLN A 9 -10.36 -61.07 6.44
C GLN A 9 -9.39 -60.17 7.20
N THR A 10 -8.27 -60.69 7.70
CA THR A 10 -7.26 -59.86 8.38
C THR A 10 -6.42 -59.02 7.42
N ILE A 11 -6.17 -59.51 6.20
CA ILE A 11 -5.44 -58.74 5.17
C ILE A 11 -6.31 -57.62 4.59
N THR A 12 -7.62 -57.83 4.41
CA THR A 12 -8.52 -56.77 3.92
C THR A 12 -8.78 -55.67 4.96
N LEU A 13 -8.83 -56.00 6.26
CA LEU A 13 -8.96 -54.99 7.33
C LEU A 13 -7.68 -54.14 7.52
N GLY A 14 -6.50 -54.73 7.32
CA GLY A 14 -5.22 -53.99 7.36
C GLY A 14 -5.06 -52.97 6.21
N PHE A 15 -5.53 -53.32 5.01
CA PHE A 15 -5.49 -52.40 3.85
C PHE A 15 -6.49 -51.25 3.96
N ILE A 16 -7.66 -51.46 4.58
CA ILE A 16 -8.66 -50.41 4.77
C ILE A 16 -8.20 -49.41 5.86
N SER A 17 -7.47 -49.87 6.88
CA SER A 17 -6.91 -48.97 7.91
C SER A 17 -5.71 -48.14 7.41
N SER A 18 -4.99 -48.61 6.37
CA SER A 18 -3.82 -47.91 5.85
C SER A 18 -4.12 -46.92 4.72
N ILE A 19 -5.34 -46.93 4.15
CA ILE A 19 -5.78 -46.04 3.08
C ILE A 19 -6.42 -44.74 3.61
N VAL A 20 -6.82 -44.68 4.88
CA VAL A 20 -7.46 -43.50 5.48
C VAL A 20 -6.47 -42.41 5.94
N ILE A 21 -5.15 -42.70 5.96
CA ILE A 21 -4.13 -41.77 6.49
C ILE A 21 -3.38 -41.02 5.38
N LEU A 22 -3.71 -41.24 4.10
CA LEU A 22 -3.04 -40.60 2.96
C LEU A 22 -3.98 -39.83 2.03
N THR A 23 -5.12 -39.34 2.52
CA THR A 23 -5.79 -38.24 1.82
C THR A 23 -4.93 -36.99 2.06
N PRO A 24 -4.29 -36.40 1.03
CA PRO A 24 -3.69 -35.09 1.22
C PRO A 24 -4.80 -34.18 1.71
N LEU A 25 -4.63 -33.59 2.89
CA LEU A 25 -5.42 -32.43 3.29
C LEU A 25 -5.21 -31.44 2.15
N SER A 26 -6.25 -31.25 1.33
CA SER A 26 -6.29 -30.12 0.43
C SER A 26 -6.11 -28.92 1.33
N SER A 27 -4.93 -28.30 1.28
CA SER A 27 -4.67 -27.04 1.94
C SER A 27 -5.68 -26.08 1.34
N GLN A 28 -6.76 -25.81 2.08
CA GLN A 28 -7.73 -24.79 1.70
C GLN A 28 -6.92 -23.49 1.65
N ALA A 29 -6.79 -22.94 0.45
CA ALA A 29 -5.98 -21.76 0.23
C ALA A 29 -6.75 -20.56 0.80
N LEU A 30 -6.09 -19.74 1.63
CA LEU A 30 -6.73 -18.62 2.30
C LEU A 30 -7.03 -17.52 1.28
N THR A 31 -8.31 -17.26 1.00
CA THR A 31 -8.70 -16.15 0.13
C THR A 31 -8.92 -14.87 0.93
N VAL A 32 -8.91 -13.72 0.25
CA VAL A 32 -9.15 -12.40 0.87
C VAL A 32 -10.49 -12.35 1.62
N GLU A 33 -11.51 -13.04 1.11
CA GLU A 33 -12.84 -13.15 1.72
C GLU A 33 -12.87 -13.97 3.01
N GLU A 34 -11.89 -14.85 3.22
CA GLU A 34 -11.76 -15.68 4.41
C GLU A 34 -11.02 -14.95 5.55
N VAL A 35 -10.32 -13.85 5.24
CA VAL A 35 -9.69 -13.01 6.26
C VAL A 35 -10.77 -12.24 7.01
N THR A 36 -10.84 -12.48 8.32
CA THR A 36 -11.87 -11.87 9.17
C THR A 36 -11.62 -10.38 9.35
N ASN A 37 -12.57 -9.55 8.93
CA ASN A 37 -12.49 -8.10 9.09
C ASN A 37 -12.72 -7.71 10.57
N PRO A 38 -11.72 -7.13 11.26
CA PRO A 38 -11.81 -6.88 12.70
C PRO A 38 -12.83 -5.78 13.03
N ARG A 39 -13.10 -4.86 12.10
CA ARG A 39 -14.14 -3.83 12.26
C ARG A 39 -15.55 -4.43 12.37
N GLN A 40 -15.79 -5.50 11.63
CA GLN A 40 -17.06 -6.21 11.59
C GLN A 40 -17.20 -7.22 12.73
N ASP A 41 -16.10 -7.91 13.05
CA ASP A 41 -16.10 -9.00 14.03
C ASP A 41 -16.11 -8.47 15.47
N ASN A 42 -15.11 -7.67 15.84
CA ASN A 42 -14.90 -7.24 17.23
C ASN A 42 -14.83 -5.71 17.40
N GLY A 43 -14.94 -4.96 16.31
CA GLY A 43 -14.82 -3.49 16.31
C GLY A 43 -13.40 -2.98 16.53
N GLY A 44 -12.40 -3.85 16.44
CA GLY A 44 -10.97 -3.56 16.54
C GLY A 44 -10.32 -3.31 15.19
N TRP A 45 -8.99 -3.30 15.16
CA TRP A 45 -8.13 -2.98 14.03
C TRP A 45 -7.13 -4.11 13.73
N VAL A 46 -7.11 -5.14 14.58
CA VAL A 46 -6.15 -6.24 14.53
C VAL A 46 -6.88 -7.54 14.25
N THR A 47 -6.36 -8.30 13.30
CA THR A 47 -6.76 -9.68 13.01
C THR A 47 -5.50 -10.54 13.05
N ASP A 48 -5.39 -11.43 14.05
CA ASP A 48 -4.26 -12.37 14.18
C ASP A 48 -4.67 -13.80 13.80
N MET A 49 -4.73 -14.12 12.50
CA MET A 49 -5.06 -15.48 12.05
C MET A 49 -3.88 -16.44 12.12
N ALA A 50 -2.67 -15.92 12.30
CA ALA A 50 -1.46 -16.73 12.46
C ALA A 50 -1.14 -17.08 13.92
N ASP A 51 -1.85 -16.50 14.90
CA ASP A 51 -1.65 -16.72 16.34
C ASP A 51 -0.20 -16.42 16.76
N ILE A 52 0.31 -15.25 16.36
CA ILE A 52 1.70 -14.82 16.58
C ILE A 52 1.83 -13.58 17.47
N LEU A 53 0.72 -12.91 17.79
CA LEU A 53 0.66 -11.74 18.66
C LEU A 53 0.00 -12.14 19.99
N SER A 54 0.50 -11.56 21.09
CA SER A 54 -0.14 -11.72 22.38
C SER A 54 -1.37 -10.81 22.51
N ASP A 55 -2.37 -11.24 23.30
CA ASP A 55 -3.56 -10.43 23.65
C ASP A 55 -3.19 -9.01 24.12
N ALA A 56 -2.08 -8.88 24.85
CA ALA A 56 -1.58 -7.60 25.34
C ALA A 56 -1.12 -6.69 24.20
N THR A 57 -0.40 -7.24 23.22
CA THR A 57 0.03 -6.51 22.02
C THR A 57 -1.16 -6.13 21.16
N GLU A 58 -2.10 -7.04 20.91
CA GLU A 58 -3.31 -6.73 20.16
C GLU A 58 -4.10 -5.59 20.81
N THR A 59 -4.30 -5.67 22.13
CA THR A 59 -5.01 -4.64 22.91
C THR A 59 -4.31 -3.28 22.77
N GLU A 60 -2.99 -3.26 22.86
CA GLU A 60 -2.20 -2.03 22.78
C GLU A 60 -2.22 -1.42 21.36
N ILE A 61 -2.07 -2.25 20.33
CA ILE A 61 -2.18 -1.81 18.92
C ILE A 61 -3.58 -1.24 18.66
N ASN A 62 -4.63 -1.94 19.08
CA ASN A 62 -6.01 -1.47 18.98
C ASN A 62 -6.20 -0.12 19.67
N ARG A 63 -5.65 0.07 20.86
CA ARG A 63 -5.68 1.34 21.60
C ARG A 63 -4.96 2.45 20.84
N MET A 64 -3.77 2.18 20.31
CA MET A 64 -2.98 3.15 19.57
C MET A 64 -3.68 3.61 18.29
N ILE A 65 -4.23 2.67 17.51
CA ILE A 65 -4.94 2.97 16.26
C ILE A 65 -6.26 3.70 16.54
N ASN A 66 -7.02 3.30 17.55
CA ASN A 66 -8.23 4.03 17.96
C ASN A 66 -7.93 5.50 18.29
N ASN A 67 -6.81 5.78 18.97
CA ASN A 67 -6.43 7.16 19.28
C ASN A 67 -6.02 7.94 18.03
N LEU A 68 -5.32 7.31 17.09
CA LEU A 68 -4.98 7.93 15.80
C LEU A 68 -6.24 8.30 15.03
N GLU A 69 -7.19 7.36 14.88
CA GLU A 69 -8.44 7.57 14.16
C GLU A 69 -9.25 8.71 14.79
N GLN A 70 -9.34 8.77 16.12
CA GLN A 70 -10.00 9.88 16.81
C GLN A 70 -9.27 11.23 16.65
N THR A 71 -7.95 11.20 16.45
CA THR A 71 -7.12 12.41 16.36
C THR A 71 -7.18 13.03 14.96
N ASN A 72 -7.08 12.22 13.91
CA ASN A 72 -6.96 12.73 12.54
C ASN A 72 -7.73 11.92 11.48
N GLY A 73 -8.55 10.96 11.90
CA GLY A 73 -9.39 10.15 11.02
C GLY A 73 -8.66 9.07 10.23
N THR A 74 -7.34 8.91 10.38
CA THR A 74 -6.54 7.90 9.67
C THR A 74 -6.84 6.50 10.21
N GLU A 75 -7.02 5.54 9.32
CA GLU A 75 -7.32 4.15 9.67
C GLU A 75 -6.09 3.27 9.42
N ILE A 76 -5.75 2.41 10.38
CA ILE A 76 -4.71 1.40 10.21
C ILE A 76 -5.35 0.04 10.51
N ALA A 77 -5.13 -0.95 9.65
CA ALA A 77 -5.44 -2.35 9.94
C ALA A 77 -4.13 -3.14 10.08
N VAL A 78 -4.04 -3.99 11.10
CA VAL A 78 -2.93 -4.93 11.28
C VAL A 78 -3.46 -6.34 11.11
N VAL A 79 -2.86 -7.09 10.19
CA VAL A 79 -3.35 -8.41 9.79
C VAL A 79 -2.19 -9.39 9.76
N THR A 80 -2.31 -10.48 10.52
CA THR A 80 -1.42 -11.63 10.38
C THR A 80 -2.18 -12.75 9.68
N VAL A 81 -1.50 -13.44 8.77
CA VAL A 81 -2.03 -14.62 8.10
C VAL A 81 -0.97 -15.72 8.04
N PRO A 82 -1.36 -17.01 8.05
CA PRO A 82 -0.42 -18.10 7.89
C PRO A 82 0.38 -18.01 6.58
N ASP A 83 -0.28 -17.67 5.46
CA ASP A 83 0.33 -17.45 4.15
C ASP A 83 -0.58 -16.57 3.25
N THR A 84 -0.06 -16.17 2.08
CA THR A 84 -0.81 -15.41 1.07
C THR A 84 -1.23 -16.23 -0.16
N SER A 85 -1.09 -17.54 -0.14
CA SER A 85 -1.46 -18.39 -1.28
C SER A 85 -2.98 -18.51 -1.41
N PRO A 86 -3.54 -18.42 -2.64
CA PRO A 86 -2.89 -18.59 -3.93
C PRO A 86 -2.52 -17.26 -4.62
N SER A 87 -2.56 -16.13 -3.91
CA SER A 87 -2.24 -14.82 -4.50
C SER A 87 -0.82 -14.78 -5.05
N ALA A 88 -0.62 -14.02 -6.13
CA ALA A 88 0.64 -14.03 -6.86
C ALA A 88 1.83 -13.53 -6.04
N THR A 89 1.60 -12.59 -5.11
CA THR A 89 2.58 -12.03 -4.18
C THR A 89 1.88 -11.56 -2.89
N PRO A 90 2.61 -11.42 -1.77
CA PRO A 90 2.12 -10.75 -0.56
C PRO A 90 1.56 -9.35 -0.83
N LYS A 91 2.22 -8.57 -1.70
CA LYS A 91 1.72 -7.27 -2.15
C LYS A 91 0.37 -7.36 -2.85
N ALA A 92 0.20 -8.30 -3.78
CA ALA A 92 -1.08 -8.47 -4.48
C ALA A 92 -2.21 -8.81 -3.50
N PHE A 93 -1.93 -9.69 -2.53
CA PHE A 93 -2.86 -10.02 -1.45
C PHE A 93 -3.19 -8.79 -0.59
N ALA A 94 -2.18 -8.02 -0.17
CA ALA A 94 -2.37 -6.81 0.63
C ALA A 94 -3.22 -5.76 -0.11
N THR A 95 -2.91 -5.48 -1.37
CA THR A 95 -3.69 -4.53 -2.19
C THR A 95 -5.13 -5.02 -2.37
N GLU A 96 -5.37 -6.31 -2.60
CA GLU A 96 -6.71 -6.88 -2.74
C GLU A 96 -7.49 -6.80 -1.42
N LEU A 97 -6.87 -7.20 -0.30
CA LEU A 97 -7.46 -7.13 1.03
C LEU A 97 -7.79 -5.68 1.43
N PHE A 98 -6.89 -4.74 1.17
CA PHE A 98 -7.08 -3.32 1.44
C PHE A 98 -8.35 -2.81 0.74
N ASN A 99 -8.47 -3.07 -0.56
CA ASN A 99 -9.59 -2.61 -1.37
C ASN A 99 -10.89 -3.37 -1.06
N HIS A 100 -10.79 -4.66 -0.73
CA HIS A 100 -11.93 -5.47 -0.30
C HIS A 100 -12.54 -4.94 0.99
N TRP A 101 -11.71 -4.55 1.95
CA TRP A 101 -12.15 -3.98 3.22
C TRP A 101 -12.49 -2.50 3.13
N GLY A 102 -11.96 -1.77 2.14
CA GLY A 102 -12.16 -0.33 1.99
C GLY A 102 -11.43 0.45 3.09
N ILE A 103 -10.17 0.11 3.38
CA ILE A 103 -9.40 0.69 4.49
C ILE A 103 -9.13 2.18 4.25
N GLY A 104 -9.43 3.03 5.23
CA GLY A 104 -9.36 4.49 5.11
C GLY A 104 -10.73 5.11 4.88
N LYS A 105 -10.86 6.43 4.97
CA LYS A 105 -12.11 7.13 4.65
C LYS A 105 -12.24 7.36 3.14
N ALA A 106 -13.43 7.15 2.59
CA ALA A 106 -13.71 7.27 1.15
C ALA A 106 -13.39 8.64 0.53
N ASP A 107 -13.35 9.71 1.33
CA ASP A 107 -13.06 11.07 0.88
C ASP A 107 -11.58 11.45 0.94
N THR A 108 -10.80 10.75 1.77
CA THR A 108 -9.42 11.11 2.06
C THR A 108 -8.42 9.99 1.82
N ASP A 109 -8.87 8.77 1.49
CA ASP A 109 -8.03 7.60 1.21
C ASP A 109 -6.85 7.45 2.19
N ASN A 110 -7.13 7.68 3.47
CA ASN A 110 -6.15 7.77 4.54
C ASN A 110 -6.00 6.43 5.30
N GLY A 111 -6.05 5.32 4.57
CA GLY A 111 -5.94 3.97 5.12
C GLY A 111 -4.50 3.43 5.06
N VAL A 112 -4.13 2.59 6.02
CA VAL A 112 -2.90 1.78 6.00
C VAL A 112 -3.26 0.34 6.32
N LEU A 113 -2.76 -0.61 5.55
CA LEU A 113 -2.77 -2.03 5.90
C LEU A 113 -1.34 -2.48 6.22
N PHE A 114 -1.14 -3.06 7.39
CA PHE A 114 0.09 -3.72 7.80
C PHE A 114 -0.16 -5.22 7.82
N LEU A 115 0.31 -5.91 6.78
CA LEU A 115 0.14 -7.34 6.56
C LEU A 115 1.40 -8.13 6.94
N ILE A 116 1.22 -9.24 7.65
CA ILE A 116 2.28 -10.15 8.11
C ILE A 116 1.94 -11.60 7.71
N PRO A 117 2.31 -12.04 6.50
CA PRO A 117 2.25 -13.45 6.12
C PRO A 117 3.45 -14.24 6.66
N VAL A 118 3.19 -15.13 7.62
CA VAL A 118 4.26 -15.79 8.38
C VAL A 118 5.06 -16.78 7.53
N SER A 119 4.39 -17.61 6.73
CA SER A 119 5.06 -18.61 5.88
C SER A 119 5.88 -17.98 4.76
N ASP A 120 5.43 -16.82 4.26
CA ASP A 120 6.15 -16.03 3.26
C ASP A 120 7.39 -15.34 3.85
N ARG A 121 7.52 -15.26 5.20
CA ARG A 121 8.53 -14.47 5.92
C ARG A 121 8.67 -13.06 5.37
N HIS A 122 7.53 -12.45 5.09
CA HIS A 122 7.42 -11.17 4.41
C HIS A 122 6.49 -10.24 5.16
N VAL A 123 6.82 -8.96 5.25
CA VAL A 123 5.91 -7.91 5.75
C VAL A 123 5.58 -7.02 4.57
N GLU A 124 4.30 -6.72 4.39
CA GLU A 124 3.85 -5.74 3.40
C GLU A 124 3.05 -4.67 4.12
N ILE A 125 3.38 -3.40 3.88
CA ILE A 125 2.57 -2.26 4.32
C ILE A 125 2.04 -1.57 3.07
N GLU A 126 0.73 -1.56 2.93
CA GLU A 126 0.00 -0.94 1.82
C GLU A 126 -0.63 0.37 2.30
N THR A 127 -0.50 1.43 1.50
CA THR A 127 -1.02 2.77 1.85
C THR A 127 -2.08 3.26 0.87
N GLY A 128 -3.08 3.96 1.41
CA GLY A 128 -4.10 4.67 0.64
C GLY A 128 -3.56 5.92 -0.05
N TYR A 129 -4.22 6.34 -1.13
CA TYR A 129 -3.78 7.46 -1.97
C TYR A 129 -3.54 8.77 -1.20
N GLY A 130 -4.39 9.10 -0.22
CA GLY A 130 -4.34 10.41 0.44
C GLY A 130 -3.22 10.56 1.46
N ILE A 131 -2.56 9.46 1.84
CA ILE A 131 -1.44 9.48 2.78
C ILE A 131 -0.08 9.21 2.12
N GLU A 132 0.00 8.98 0.80
CA GLU A 132 1.29 8.77 0.09
C GLU A 132 2.28 9.93 0.28
N GLY A 133 1.78 11.16 0.45
CA GLY A 133 2.62 12.33 0.74
C GLY A 133 3.25 12.30 2.14
N ILE A 134 2.62 11.60 3.09
CA ILE A 134 3.00 11.51 4.51
C ILE A 134 3.81 10.24 4.77
N LEU A 135 3.38 9.14 4.14
CA LEU A 135 3.95 7.80 4.16
C LEU A 135 4.28 7.34 2.72
N PRO A 136 5.29 7.96 2.07
CA PRO A 136 5.78 7.47 0.79
C PRO A 136 6.51 6.12 0.97
N ASP A 137 6.57 5.31 -0.08
CA ASP A 137 7.20 3.97 -0.09
C ASP A 137 8.58 3.94 0.59
N ALA A 138 9.41 4.96 0.36
CA ALA A 138 10.73 5.04 0.97
C ALA A 138 10.68 5.14 2.50
N LYS A 139 9.72 5.90 3.04
CA LYS A 139 9.55 6.07 4.49
C LYS A 139 8.94 4.81 5.12
N VAL A 140 7.99 4.18 4.44
CA VAL A 140 7.42 2.89 4.85
C VAL A 140 8.51 1.80 4.85
N GLY A 141 9.31 1.74 3.80
CA GLY A 141 10.47 0.84 3.71
C GLY A 141 11.49 1.07 4.81
N ASP A 142 11.80 2.33 5.15
CA ASP A 142 12.68 2.66 6.27
C ASP A 142 12.10 2.20 7.62
N ILE A 143 10.78 2.31 7.82
CA ILE A 143 10.11 1.79 9.03
C ILE A 143 10.25 0.27 9.08
N ILE A 144 10.01 -0.43 7.98
CA ILE A 144 10.17 -1.88 7.88
C ILE A 144 11.60 -2.29 8.23
N ASP A 145 12.58 -1.71 7.55
CA ASP A 145 14.00 -2.05 7.69
C ASP A 145 14.54 -1.75 9.11
N THR A 146 14.05 -0.70 9.77
CA THR A 146 14.63 -0.20 11.04
C THR A 146 13.83 -0.54 12.29
N LYS A 147 12.52 -0.77 12.19
CA LYS A 147 11.62 -1.01 13.33
C LYS A 147 11.06 -2.42 13.36
N ILE A 148 10.75 -2.99 12.19
CA ILE A 148 10.00 -4.25 12.08
C ILE A 148 10.96 -5.43 11.88
N THR A 149 11.65 -5.46 10.73
CA THR A 149 12.48 -6.59 10.30
C THR A 149 13.54 -7.04 11.31
N PRO A 150 14.24 -6.15 12.05
CA PRO A 150 15.19 -6.59 13.07
C PRO A 150 14.56 -7.40 14.20
N GLN A 151 13.31 -7.11 14.58
CA GLN A 151 12.61 -7.84 15.64
C GLN A 151 12.08 -9.19 15.12
N TYR A 152 11.51 -9.20 13.92
CA TYR A 152 11.02 -10.45 13.31
C TYR A 152 12.15 -11.46 13.05
N LYS A 153 13.36 -10.99 12.70
CA LYS A 153 14.57 -11.83 12.61
C LYS A 153 14.95 -12.51 13.93
N GLN A 154 14.54 -11.94 15.06
CA GLN A 154 14.75 -12.49 16.39
C GLN A 154 13.54 -13.33 16.86
N GLY A 155 12.49 -13.44 16.05
CA GLY A 155 11.24 -14.11 16.39
C GLY A 155 10.32 -13.28 17.28
N ASP A 156 10.61 -11.99 17.50
CA ASP A 156 9.82 -11.09 18.34
C ASP A 156 8.77 -10.34 17.50
N PHE A 157 7.69 -11.06 17.17
CA PHE A 157 6.57 -10.51 16.39
C PHE A 157 5.78 -9.46 17.16
N ASP A 158 5.60 -9.64 18.47
CA ASP A 158 4.98 -8.67 19.36
C ASP A 158 5.69 -7.31 19.26
N ARG A 159 7.00 -7.29 19.52
CA ARG A 159 7.78 -6.05 19.51
C ARG A 159 7.85 -5.43 18.12
N GLY A 160 8.06 -6.23 17.08
CA GLY A 160 8.16 -5.73 15.71
C GLY A 160 6.87 -5.08 15.23
N THR A 161 5.71 -5.68 15.52
CA THR A 161 4.40 -5.16 15.12
C THR A 161 4.05 -3.89 15.91
N LEU A 162 4.32 -3.89 17.21
CA LEU A 162 4.11 -2.73 18.08
C LEU A 162 4.99 -1.53 17.67
N ASP A 163 6.29 -1.76 17.47
CA ASP A 163 7.24 -0.71 17.08
C ASP A 163 6.94 -0.17 15.67
N GLY A 164 6.54 -1.05 14.74
CA GLY A 164 6.09 -0.68 13.39
C GLY A 164 4.83 0.19 13.42
N THR A 165 3.80 -0.24 14.14
CA THR A 165 2.55 0.52 14.31
C THR A 165 2.81 1.89 14.94
N SER A 166 3.65 1.94 15.97
CA SER A 166 4.05 3.19 16.62
C SER A 166 4.73 4.15 15.65
N ALA A 167 5.66 3.65 14.83
CA ALA A 167 6.38 4.46 13.86
C ALA A 167 5.46 5.00 12.75
N LEU A 168 4.50 4.20 12.28
CA LEU A 168 3.46 4.66 11.34
C LEU A 168 2.62 5.80 11.95
N ILE A 169 2.16 5.64 13.20
CA ILE A 169 1.37 6.67 13.90
C ILE A 169 2.17 7.97 14.07
N VAL A 170 3.44 7.90 14.48
CA VAL A 170 4.31 9.08 14.59
C VAL A 170 4.45 9.78 13.25
N ALA A 171 4.66 9.02 12.17
CA ALA A 171 4.76 9.57 10.83
C ALA A 171 3.48 10.28 10.39
N LEU A 172 2.31 9.73 10.71
CA LEU A 172 0.99 10.25 10.37
C LEU A 172 0.58 11.49 11.19
N ASN A 173 1.06 11.60 12.42
CA ASN A 173 0.83 12.78 13.27
C ASN A 173 1.80 13.94 13.00
N SER A 174 2.96 13.67 12.38
CA SER A 174 3.96 14.72 12.12
C SER A 174 3.51 15.72 11.03
N SER A 175 2.60 15.32 10.15
CA SER A 175 2.02 16.17 9.11
C SER A 175 0.92 17.11 9.59
N SER A 176 0.23 16.81 10.70
CA SER A 176 -0.78 17.70 11.27
C SER A 176 -0.18 18.88 12.05
N ASN A 177 1.11 18.81 12.40
CA ASN A 177 1.81 19.83 13.19
C ASN A 177 2.76 20.72 12.38
N SER A 178 2.81 20.57 11.05
CA SER A 178 3.72 21.33 10.20
C SER A 178 3.03 22.53 9.56
N THR A 179 2.63 23.50 10.39
CA THR A 179 2.50 24.90 9.95
C THR A 179 3.73 25.63 10.45
N GLU A 180 4.60 26.00 9.51
CA GLU A 180 5.53 27.13 9.56
C GLU A 180 6.42 27.29 10.80
N GLU A 181 7.71 27.02 10.65
CA GLU A 181 8.73 27.93 11.20
C GLU A 181 10.07 27.77 10.45
N ALA A 182 10.48 28.88 9.85
CA ALA A 182 11.76 29.05 9.18
C ALA A 182 12.89 29.10 10.22
N ILE A 183 13.94 28.30 9.98
CA ILE A 183 15.16 28.29 10.80
C ILE A 183 15.91 29.61 10.58
N THR A 184 15.93 30.47 11.60
CA THR A 184 16.96 31.49 11.77
C THR A 184 18.08 30.91 12.61
N THR A 185 19.26 30.83 11.99
CA THR A 185 20.53 30.46 12.63
C THR A 185 20.90 31.52 13.68
N SER A 186 21.17 31.10 14.92
CA SER A 186 21.92 31.89 15.89
C SER A 186 23.05 31.04 16.46
N ASP A 187 24.23 31.61 16.34
CA ASP A 187 25.54 31.06 16.65
C ASP A 187 25.90 31.27 18.14
N ASN A 188 26.67 30.32 18.67
CA ASN A 188 27.60 30.37 19.82
C ASN A 188 27.19 30.90 21.21
N SER A 189 27.35 30.03 22.21
CA SER A 189 28.39 30.07 23.27
C SER A 189 27.87 29.67 24.66
N VAL A 190 28.35 28.53 25.21
CA VAL A 190 28.63 28.37 26.65
C VAL A 190 29.76 27.33 26.83
N ASP A 191 30.71 27.71 27.69
CA ASP A 191 31.96 27.09 28.09
C ASP A 191 31.87 25.71 28.76
N LYS A 192 32.91 24.91 28.46
CA LYS A 192 33.73 24.03 29.32
C LYS A 192 33.11 23.39 30.58
N GLY A 193 32.96 22.07 30.49
CA GLY A 193 32.91 21.14 31.62
C GLY A 193 33.19 19.71 31.18
N LEU A 194 34.47 19.35 31.10
CA LEU A 194 34.98 18.03 30.69
C LEU A 194 34.53 16.95 31.69
N ASN A 195 33.61 16.06 31.29
CA ASN A 195 33.28 14.83 32.01
C ASN A 195 33.59 13.63 31.09
N TRP A 196 34.52 12.78 31.51
CA TRP A 196 35.25 11.83 30.64
C TRP A 196 34.45 10.59 30.18
N GLY A 197 33.12 10.59 30.31
CA GLY A 197 32.26 9.45 29.99
C GLY A 197 31.89 9.27 28.51
N ILE A 198 32.35 10.13 27.60
CA ILE A 198 31.85 10.19 26.20
C ILE A 198 32.73 9.44 25.19
N PHE A 199 33.90 8.92 25.56
CA PHE A 199 34.80 8.28 24.60
C PHE A 199 34.42 6.85 24.16
N ALA A 200 33.29 6.29 24.63
CA ALA A 200 32.81 4.97 24.18
C ALA A 200 31.85 5.02 22.97
N ILE A 201 31.33 6.19 22.56
CA ILE A 201 30.27 6.27 21.52
C ILE A 201 30.82 6.71 20.15
N VAL A 202 31.95 7.42 20.09
CA VAL A 202 32.47 7.98 18.82
C VAL A 202 33.23 6.94 17.97
N GLY A 203 33.65 5.81 18.53
CA GLY A 203 34.30 4.73 17.78
C GLY A 203 33.36 3.87 16.93
N GLY A 204 32.08 3.75 17.31
CA GLY A 204 31.11 2.87 16.66
C GLY A 204 30.31 3.53 15.53
N MET A 205 30.00 4.83 15.64
CA MET A 205 29.14 5.51 14.66
C MET A 205 29.86 5.93 13.36
N GLY A 206 31.19 6.05 13.35
CA GLY A 206 31.95 6.43 12.16
C GLY A 206 31.94 5.38 11.03
N LEU A 207 31.79 4.10 11.38
CA LEU A 207 31.77 3.00 10.39
C LEU A 207 30.36 2.68 9.88
N ILE A 208 29.31 3.03 10.62
CA ILE A 208 27.91 2.83 10.19
C ILE A 208 27.48 3.94 9.22
N LEU A 209 27.89 5.19 9.46
CA LEU A 209 27.56 6.30 8.55
C LEU A 209 28.27 6.19 7.19
N THR A 210 29.49 5.64 7.13
CA THR A 210 30.21 5.45 5.86
C THR A 210 29.68 4.27 5.04
N ARG A 211 29.23 3.18 5.68
CA ARG A 211 28.58 2.05 4.99
C ARG A 211 27.14 2.35 4.59
N GLY A 212 26.37 3.05 5.44
CA GLY A 212 25.04 3.55 5.10
C GLY A 212 25.07 4.53 3.93
N PHE A 213 26.06 5.44 3.89
CA PHE A 213 26.24 6.39 2.79
C PHE A 213 26.64 5.73 1.46
N MET A 214 27.49 4.69 1.49
CA MET A 214 27.81 3.92 0.29
C MET A 214 26.64 3.05 -0.20
N ALA A 215 25.84 2.48 0.71
CA ALA A 215 24.63 1.73 0.37
C ALA A 215 23.51 2.65 -0.20
N TRP A 216 23.32 3.83 0.40
CA TRP A 216 22.42 4.88 -0.10
C TRP A 216 22.82 5.34 -1.51
N ARG A 217 24.12 5.51 -1.77
CA ARG A 217 24.65 5.88 -3.10
C ARG A 217 24.44 4.80 -4.17
N GLN A 218 24.27 3.54 -3.79
CA GLN A 218 24.00 2.44 -4.73
C GLN A 218 22.50 2.20 -4.98
N ARG A 219 21.63 2.41 -3.99
CA ARG A 219 20.17 2.22 -4.11
C ARG A 219 19.47 3.29 -4.97
N ASN A 220 20.12 4.43 -5.22
CA ASN A 220 19.53 5.55 -5.99
C ASN A 220 19.77 5.48 -7.52
N LYS A 221 20.24 4.33 -8.04
CA LYS A 221 20.55 4.13 -9.47
C LYS A 221 19.59 3.13 -10.10
N ILE A 222 19.11 3.44 -11.29
CA ILE A 222 18.32 2.49 -12.10
C ILE A 222 19.26 1.83 -13.10
N PHE A 223 19.40 0.51 -13.00
CA PHE A 223 20.22 -0.27 -13.91
C PHE A 223 19.38 -0.77 -15.07
N VAL A 224 19.66 -0.25 -16.27
CA VAL A 224 18.94 -0.61 -17.49
C VAL A 224 19.84 -1.45 -18.38
N ASN A 225 19.32 -2.58 -18.83
CA ASN A 225 20.02 -3.46 -19.76
C ASN A 225 19.60 -3.12 -21.21
N PRO A 226 20.54 -2.79 -22.11
CA PRO A 226 20.25 -2.52 -23.52
C PRO A 226 19.51 -3.63 -24.28
N ARG A 227 19.49 -4.86 -23.74
CA ARG A 227 18.81 -6.02 -24.33
C ARG A 227 17.40 -6.25 -23.80
N LYS A 228 16.95 -5.55 -22.75
CA LYS A 228 15.60 -5.66 -22.16
C LYS A 228 14.89 -4.32 -22.31
N THR A 229 13.76 -4.30 -23.01
CA THR A 229 13.21 -3.10 -23.65
C THR A 229 11.92 -2.55 -23.05
N LYS A 230 11.45 -3.05 -21.91
CA LYS A 230 10.28 -2.47 -21.24
C LYS A 230 10.55 -2.35 -19.75
N ILE A 231 10.65 -1.12 -19.29
CA ILE A 231 10.65 -0.77 -17.87
C ILE A 231 9.59 0.31 -17.71
N ALA A 232 8.52 -0.03 -17.01
CA ALA A 232 7.50 0.91 -16.60
C ALA A 232 8.02 1.66 -15.38
N LEU A 233 8.11 2.98 -15.49
CA LEU A 233 8.48 3.87 -14.39
C LEU A 233 7.32 4.80 -14.08
N GLN A 234 7.21 5.23 -12.83
CA GLN A 234 6.29 6.31 -12.49
C GLN A 234 6.88 7.64 -12.97
N ARG A 235 6.02 8.57 -13.43
CA ARG A 235 6.43 9.87 -14.01
C ARG A 235 7.33 10.73 -13.11
N ARG A 236 7.32 10.50 -11.79
CA ARG A 236 8.15 11.18 -10.78
C ARG A 236 9.54 10.56 -10.55
N ASP A 237 9.88 9.46 -11.22
CA ASP A 237 11.19 8.83 -11.06
C ASP A 237 12.31 9.67 -11.70
N ASN A 238 13.10 10.33 -10.85
CA ASN A 238 14.19 11.22 -11.24
C ASN A 238 15.59 10.62 -10.97
N ARG A 239 15.68 9.30 -10.77
CA ARG A 239 16.96 8.63 -10.50
C ARG A 239 17.86 8.62 -11.73
N GLN A 240 19.18 8.63 -11.50
CA GLN A 240 20.16 8.55 -12.57
C GLN A 240 20.12 7.16 -13.22
N ILE A 241 20.02 7.12 -14.55
CA ILE A 241 19.99 5.88 -15.32
C ILE A 241 21.40 5.39 -15.60
N HIS A 242 21.71 4.16 -15.20
CA HIS A 242 23.01 3.50 -15.39
C HIS A 242 22.86 2.27 -16.29
N CYS A 243 23.90 1.99 -17.07
CA CYS A 243 23.99 0.77 -17.86
C CYS A 243 24.25 -0.43 -16.95
N ALA A 244 23.40 -1.45 -17.02
CA ALA A 244 23.54 -2.68 -16.24
C ALA A 244 24.85 -3.45 -16.55
N LYS A 245 25.44 -3.26 -17.74
CA LYS A 245 26.66 -3.97 -18.16
C LYS A 245 27.95 -3.31 -17.66
N CYS A 246 28.05 -1.98 -17.74
CA CYS A 246 29.30 -1.26 -17.43
C CYS A 246 29.17 -0.29 -16.25
N ASN A 247 28.00 -0.18 -15.62
CA ASN A 247 27.69 0.71 -14.49
C ASN A 247 27.91 2.22 -14.78
N GLN A 248 28.13 2.59 -16.04
CA GLN A 248 28.27 3.98 -16.45
C GLN A 248 26.91 4.65 -16.62
N PRO A 249 26.78 5.95 -16.33
CA PRO A 249 25.55 6.69 -16.59
C PRO A 249 25.24 6.67 -18.08
N MET A 250 23.96 6.57 -18.41
CA MET A 250 23.48 6.59 -19.80
C MET A 250 23.11 8.00 -20.23
N GLU A 251 23.35 8.30 -21.51
CA GLU A 251 23.04 9.60 -22.11
C GLU A 251 21.62 9.58 -22.68
N LYS A 252 20.86 10.64 -22.43
CA LYS A 252 19.51 10.79 -22.98
C LYS A 252 19.59 11.04 -24.50
N VAL A 253 18.73 10.36 -25.26
CA VAL A 253 18.60 10.56 -26.71
C VAL A 253 17.59 11.69 -26.96
N ASN A 254 18.00 12.68 -27.76
CA ASN A 254 17.17 13.84 -28.06
C ASN A 254 16.06 13.52 -29.09
N ASN A 255 16.40 12.77 -30.14
CA ASN A 255 15.47 12.40 -31.20
C ASN A 255 15.09 10.93 -31.05
N LEU A 256 14.06 10.70 -30.25
CA LEU A 256 13.53 9.37 -30.01
C LEU A 256 12.45 9.05 -31.04
N GLU A 257 12.63 7.98 -31.81
CA GLU A 257 11.60 7.46 -32.70
C GLU A 257 10.60 6.62 -31.90
N LEU A 258 9.37 7.12 -31.79
CA LEU A 258 8.27 6.43 -31.13
C LEU A 258 7.38 5.77 -32.17
N THR A 259 6.82 4.62 -31.80
CA THR A 259 5.72 4.01 -32.57
C THR A 259 4.49 4.91 -32.53
N GLU A 260 3.58 4.73 -33.49
CA GLU A 260 2.37 5.54 -33.57
C GLU A 260 1.53 5.51 -32.26
N PRO A 261 1.27 4.34 -31.64
CA PRO A 261 0.54 4.30 -30.37
C PRO A 261 1.28 4.99 -29.22
N GLN A 262 2.60 4.87 -29.14
CA GLN A 262 3.41 5.54 -28.11
C GLN A 262 3.37 7.06 -28.28
N ARG A 263 3.43 7.54 -29.52
CA ARG A 263 3.30 8.97 -29.82
C ARG A 263 1.93 9.50 -29.41
N ILE A 264 0.86 8.75 -29.72
CA ILE A 264 -0.50 9.08 -29.29
C ILE A 264 -0.58 9.11 -27.76
N ALA A 265 -0.19 8.04 -27.07
CA ALA A 265 -0.20 7.96 -25.61
C ALA A 265 0.59 9.11 -24.95
N GLN A 266 1.71 9.51 -25.54
CA GLN A 266 2.50 10.66 -25.09
C GLN A 266 1.77 12.00 -25.29
N ASN A 267 1.16 12.19 -26.46
CA ASN A 267 0.42 13.41 -26.79
C ASN A 267 -0.84 13.58 -25.93
N LEU A 268 -1.52 12.48 -25.59
CA LEU A 268 -2.66 12.51 -24.67
C LEU A 268 -2.24 12.86 -23.25
N GLY A 269 -0.96 12.65 -22.90
CA GLY A 269 -0.42 12.83 -21.55
C GLY A 269 -0.58 11.60 -20.65
N GLY A 270 -1.02 10.45 -21.19
CA GLY A 270 -1.12 9.18 -20.48
C GLY A 270 0.22 8.47 -20.30
N ALA A 271 1.17 8.70 -21.21
CA ALA A 271 2.55 8.21 -21.09
C ALA A 271 3.57 9.31 -21.39
N SER A 272 4.85 9.04 -21.11
CA SER A 272 5.99 9.80 -21.57
C SER A 272 7.13 8.83 -21.82
N PHE A 273 7.78 8.93 -22.97
CA PHE A 273 8.85 8.01 -23.35
C PHE A 273 10.18 8.75 -23.40
N ARG A 274 11.23 8.12 -22.89
CA ARG A 274 12.60 8.68 -22.91
C ARG A 274 13.59 7.64 -23.39
N GLY A 275 14.42 8.03 -24.34
CA GLY A 275 15.47 7.19 -24.90
C GLY A 275 16.79 7.38 -24.15
N TYR A 276 17.52 6.30 -23.91
CA TYR A 276 18.85 6.33 -23.30
C TYR A 276 19.83 5.45 -24.07
N LYS A 277 21.02 5.96 -24.37
CA LYS A 277 22.12 5.22 -25.01
C LYS A 277 23.31 5.09 -24.05
N CYS A 278 24.04 3.99 -24.15
CA CYS A 278 25.27 3.80 -23.39
C CYS A 278 26.49 4.05 -24.28
N SER A 279 27.25 5.10 -24.01
CA SER A 279 28.43 5.47 -24.81
C SER A 279 29.59 4.48 -24.70
N ASN A 280 29.58 3.61 -23.69
CA ASN A 280 30.64 2.62 -23.45
C ASN A 280 30.30 1.20 -23.95
N CYS A 281 29.01 0.84 -23.97
CA CYS A 281 28.54 -0.44 -24.48
C CYS A 281 27.99 -0.26 -25.89
N HIS A 282 28.85 -0.30 -26.90
CA HIS A 282 28.41 -0.31 -28.29
C HIS A 282 27.52 -1.53 -28.55
N ASN A 283 26.31 -1.29 -29.06
CA ASN A 283 25.40 -2.32 -29.52
C ASN A 283 24.78 -1.85 -30.83
N GLU A 284 25.27 -2.39 -31.95
CA GLU A 284 24.83 -2.02 -33.30
C GLU A 284 23.36 -2.38 -33.55
N LYS A 285 22.82 -3.36 -32.80
CA LYS A 285 21.45 -3.85 -32.98
C LYS A 285 20.40 -3.01 -32.28
N TYR A 286 20.76 -2.30 -31.21
CA TYR A 286 19.83 -1.49 -30.40
C TYR A 286 20.51 -0.16 -30.02
N PRO A 287 20.30 0.92 -30.80
CA PRO A 287 21.01 2.18 -30.61
C PRO A 287 20.67 2.88 -29.28
N TYR A 288 19.50 2.60 -28.71
CA TYR A 288 19.03 3.14 -27.43
C TYR A 288 17.94 2.27 -26.80
N VAL A 289 17.72 2.47 -25.50
CA VAL A 289 16.61 1.86 -24.73
C VAL A 289 15.54 2.90 -24.48
N ILE A 290 14.27 2.52 -24.66
CA ILE A 290 13.13 3.36 -24.35
C ILE A 290 12.62 3.01 -22.95
N LEU A 291 12.55 4.02 -22.08
CA LEU A 291 11.86 3.94 -20.80
C LEU A 291 10.48 4.58 -20.94
N SER A 292 9.45 3.89 -20.44
CA SER A 292 8.06 4.32 -20.49
C SER A 292 7.62 4.80 -19.11
N TYR A 293 7.13 6.03 -19.04
CA TYR A 293 6.64 6.66 -17.83
C TYR A 293 5.12 6.87 -17.93
N PHE A 294 4.34 6.25 -17.06
CA PHE A 294 2.87 6.31 -17.15
C PHE A 294 2.27 7.34 -16.19
N SER A 295 1.10 7.85 -16.56
CA SER A 295 0.28 8.72 -15.71
C SER A 295 -0.53 7.87 -14.73
N ASN A 296 -0.65 8.31 -13.47
CA ASN A 296 -1.47 7.65 -12.46
C ASN A 296 -2.96 8.06 -12.52
N SER A 297 -3.35 8.87 -13.52
CA SER A 297 -4.74 9.31 -13.66
C SER A 297 -5.58 8.24 -14.35
N ASP A 298 -6.73 7.93 -13.74
CA ASP A 298 -7.80 7.07 -14.27
C ASP A 298 -8.40 7.56 -15.61
N ARG A 299 -8.06 8.79 -16.02
CA ARG A 299 -8.40 9.38 -17.32
C ARG A 299 -7.79 8.59 -18.48
N TYR A 300 -6.65 7.95 -18.29
CA TYR A 300 -5.92 7.24 -19.36
C TYR A 300 -5.98 5.74 -19.11
N LEU A 301 -6.50 4.99 -20.08
CA LEU A 301 -6.72 3.56 -19.94
C LEU A 301 -6.14 2.78 -21.12
N ASP A 302 -5.83 1.51 -20.89
CA ASP A 302 -5.51 0.57 -21.96
C ASP A 302 -6.76 0.23 -22.76
N CYS A 303 -6.62 0.22 -24.08
CA CYS A 303 -7.70 -0.14 -24.98
C CYS A 303 -7.92 -1.66 -24.95
N PRO A 304 -9.16 -2.17 -24.74
CA PRO A 304 -9.41 -3.61 -24.80
C PRO A 304 -9.20 -4.19 -26.21
N ASP A 305 -9.46 -3.39 -27.26
CA ASP A 305 -9.36 -3.86 -28.65
C ASP A 305 -7.91 -3.87 -29.18
N CYS A 306 -7.18 -2.75 -29.06
CA CYS A 306 -5.80 -2.64 -29.57
C CYS A 306 -4.71 -2.81 -28.51
N GLN A 307 -5.05 -2.95 -27.23
CA GLN A 307 -4.12 -3.16 -26.10
C GLN A 307 -3.11 -2.01 -25.86
N GLU A 308 -3.38 -0.83 -26.41
CA GLU A 308 -2.53 0.36 -26.25
C GLU A 308 -3.14 1.36 -25.27
N LEU A 309 -2.31 2.03 -24.47
CA LEU A 309 -2.68 3.08 -23.49
C LEU A 309 -3.11 4.39 -24.18
N THR A 310 -4.19 4.31 -24.93
CA THR A 310 -4.66 5.37 -25.83
C THR A 310 -6.15 5.68 -25.66
N VAL A 311 -6.79 5.12 -24.62
CA VAL A 311 -8.17 5.45 -24.26
C VAL A 311 -8.19 6.66 -23.33
N ILE A 312 -8.99 7.67 -23.69
CA ILE A 312 -9.37 8.75 -22.77
C ILE A 312 -10.75 8.47 -22.20
N ARG A 313 -10.85 8.53 -20.87
CA ARG A 313 -12.09 8.54 -20.10
C ARG A 313 -12.50 9.99 -19.80
N THR A 314 -13.67 10.38 -20.27
CA THR A 314 -14.29 11.68 -19.96
C THR A 314 -15.57 11.46 -19.17
N GLU A 315 -15.92 12.46 -18.37
CA GLU A 315 -17.11 12.49 -17.54
C GLU A 315 -17.90 13.76 -17.83
N GLU A 316 -19.20 13.62 -18.06
CA GLU A 316 -20.12 14.73 -18.25
C GLU A 316 -21.35 14.54 -17.35
N THR A 317 -21.70 15.55 -16.55
CA THR A 317 -22.91 15.49 -15.73
C THR A 317 -24.13 15.80 -16.59
N ILE A 318 -24.96 14.79 -16.86
CA ILE A 318 -26.23 14.96 -17.59
C ILE A 318 -27.27 15.61 -16.69
N LYS A 319 -27.30 15.20 -15.41
CA LYS A 319 -28.23 15.71 -14.43
C LYS A 319 -27.53 15.83 -13.09
N GLU A 320 -27.54 17.03 -12.53
CA GLU A 320 -27.01 17.27 -11.19
C GLU A 320 -27.79 16.49 -10.13
N ALA A 321 -27.06 16.02 -9.12
CA ALA A 321 -27.67 15.44 -7.93
C ALA A 321 -28.29 16.55 -7.08
N THR A 322 -29.46 16.27 -6.50
CA THR A 322 -30.12 17.16 -5.55
C THR A 322 -30.35 16.41 -4.24
N TRP A 323 -30.76 17.10 -3.18
CA TRP A 323 -31.13 16.46 -1.91
C TRP A 323 -32.26 15.43 -2.05
N ASN A 324 -33.13 15.61 -3.06
CA ASN A 324 -34.33 14.81 -3.27
C ASN A 324 -34.24 13.85 -4.46
N SER A 325 -33.21 13.98 -5.31
CA SER A 325 -33.08 13.13 -6.49
C SER A 325 -31.63 12.82 -6.82
N LYS A 326 -31.38 11.57 -7.20
CA LYS A 326 -30.10 11.13 -7.74
C LYS A 326 -29.75 11.93 -9.01
N GLY A 327 -28.46 12.22 -9.17
CA GLY A 327 -27.91 12.75 -10.41
C GLY A 327 -27.64 11.66 -11.44
N LYS A 328 -27.24 12.05 -12.65
CA LYS A 328 -26.79 11.16 -13.72
C LYS A 328 -25.53 11.72 -14.35
N ARG A 329 -24.55 10.86 -14.59
CA ARG A 329 -23.30 11.19 -15.27
C ARG A 329 -23.08 10.27 -16.46
N LEU A 330 -22.65 10.82 -17.58
CA LEU A 330 -22.17 10.08 -18.73
C LEU A 330 -20.67 9.85 -18.57
N ILE A 331 -20.25 8.60 -18.58
CA ILE A 331 -18.84 8.23 -18.74
C ILE A 331 -18.65 7.83 -20.20
N SER A 332 -17.82 8.58 -20.92
CA SER A 332 -17.41 8.23 -22.29
C SER A 332 -15.96 7.75 -22.27
N LYS A 333 -15.68 6.63 -22.94
CA LYS A 333 -14.34 6.11 -23.16
C LYS A 333 -14.11 6.05 -24.65
N LYS A 334 -13.05 6.70 -25.15
CA LYS A 334 -12.71 6.71 -26.57
C LYS A 334 -11.24 6.40 -26.76
N CYS A 335 -10.93 5.41 -27.60
CA CYS A 335 -9.58 5.13 -28.05
C CYS A 335 -9.16 6.13 -29.14
N HIS A 336 -7.92 6.59 -29.07
CA HIS A 336 -7.32 7.46 -30.09
C HIS A 336 -6.47 6.70 -31.10
N CYS A 337 -6.36 5.37 -30.96
CA CYS A 337 -5.58 4.50 -31.85
C CYS A 337 -6.45 3.59 -32.73
N CYS A 338 -7.67 3.25 -32.29
CA CYS A 338 -8.63 2.42 -33.03
C CYS A 338 -10.06 2.91 -32.80
N ASP A 339 -11.05 2.21 -33.37
CA ASP A 339 -12.46 2.60 -33.35
C ASP A 339 -13.21 2.30 -32.04
N TYR A 340 -12.51 1.82 -31.00
CA TYR A 340 -13.11 1.50 -29.71
C TYR A 340 -13.70 2.76 -29.05
N GLN A 341 -14.99 2.69 -28.74
CA GLN A 341 -15.70 3.71 -27.98
C GLN A 341 -16.86 3.10 -27.19
N THR A 342 -17.06 3.59 -25.96
CA THR A 342 -18.18 3.17 -25.11
C THR A 342 -18.72 4.35 -24.33
N GLU A 343 -20.03 4.39 -24.16
CA GLU A 343 -20.71 5.38 -23.33
C GLU A 343 -21.59 4.68 -22.32
N LYS A 344 -21.51 5.10 -21.05
CA LYS A 344 -22.30 4.54 -19.97
C LYS A 344 -22.83 5.65 -19.08
N VAL A 345 -24.14 5.70 -18.93
CA VAL A 345 -24.78 6.56 -17.94
C VAL A 345 -24.72 5.85 -16.59
N ILE A 346 -24.09 6.49 -15.61
CA ILE A 346 -24.09 6.07 -14.21
C ILE A 346 -24.97 7.01 -13.37
N SER A 347 -25.55 6.47 -12.30
CA SER A 347 -26.32 7.27 -11.34
C SER A 347 -25.38 7.85 -10.29
N ILE A 348 -25.44 9.17 -10.10
CA ILE A 348 -24.73 9.84 -8.99
C ILE A 348 -25.66 9.79 -7.76
N PRO A 349 -25.15 9.50 -6.54
CA PRO A 349 -25.93 9.61 -5.30
C PRO A 349 -26.59 10.99 -5.14
N ARG A 350 -27.66 11.05 -4.34
CA ARG A 350 -28.29 12.32 -3.94
C ARG A 350 -27.38 13.04 -2.94
N LEU A 351 -27.49 14.36 -2.83
CA LEU A 351 -26.78 15.13 -1.80
C LEU A 351 -27.41 14.88 -0.41
N TYR A 352 -26.64 14.97 0.68
CA TYR A 352 -27.10 14.70 2.07
C TYR A 352 -27.46 15.95 2.91
N SER A 353 -28.73 16.12 3.30
CA SER A 353 -29.20 17.34 3.99
C SER A 353 -28.58 17.53 5.40
N PRO A 354 -28.10 18.72 5.80
CA PRO A 354 -27.42 18.92 7.09
C PRO A 354 -28.32 18.98 8.34
N THR A 355 -29.64 18.84 8.23
CA THR A 355 -30.57 19.08 9.35
C THR A 355 -31.25 17.80 9.85
N ASN A 356 -30.65 17.14 10.84
CA ASN A 356 -31.33 16.53 12.02
C ASN A 356 -30.35 15.69 12.83
N ARG A 357 -29.60 16.36 13.71
CA ARG A 357 -28.84 15.73 14.79
C ARG A 357 -29.76 15.59 16.00
N SER A 358 -30.75 14.69 15.94
CA SER A 358 -31.45 14.20 17.15
C SER A 358 -32.17 12.88 16.87
N LYS A 359 -31.85 11.87 17.68
CA LYS A 359 -32.70 10.73 18.05
C LYS A 359 -33.36 9.98 16.89
N ASP A 360 -32.64 9.00 16.33
CA ASP A 360 -33.13 7.62 16.38
C ASP A 360 -32.04 6.63 16.00
N ARG A 361 -31.79 5.69 16.91
CA ARG A 361 -31.09 4.44 16.65
C ARG A 361 -31.98 3.59 15.75
N SER A 362 -31.61 3.42 14.49
CA SER A 362 -31.88 2.21 13.70
C SER A 362 -31.05 2.22 12.42
N ARG A 363 -30.39 1.09 12.17
CA ARG A 363 -29.50 0.77 11.04
C ARG A 363 -30.05 1.25 9.68
N SER A 364 -29.19 1.88 8.86
CA SER A 364 -28.72 1.35 7.57
C SER A 364 -27.80 2.35 6.86
N TYR A 365 -26.56 1.92 6.60
CA TYR A 365 -25.78 2.14 5.37
C TYR A 365 -26.28 3.23 4.40
N VAL A 366 -25.45 4.25 4.10
CA VAL A 366 -24.68 4.41 2.85
C VAL A 366 -23.92 5.76 2.90
N ASP A 367 -22.63 5.64 2.64
CA ASP A 367 -21.57 6.61 2.31
C ASP A 367 -21.93 7.83 1.42
N SER A 368 -21.27 8.97 1.70
CA SER A 368 -20.64 9.92 0.75
C SER A 368 -20.54 11.35 1.31
N SER A 369 -19.35 11.67 1.80
CA SER A 369 -18.55 12.89 1.55
C SER A 369 -19.21 14.18 1.01
N TYR A 370 -19.12 15.28 1.76
CA TYR A 370 -18.63 16.59 1.26
C TYR A 370 -18.34 17.58 2.42
N VAL A 371 -17.23 18.29 2.25
CA VAL A 371 -16.55 19.26 3.14
C VAL A 371 -17.30 20.61 3.16
N ASP A 372 -17.43 21.30 4.30
CA ASP A 372 -16.83 22.65 4.51
C ASP A 372 -17.01 23.27 5.92
N THR A 373 -16.19 24.30 6.12
CA THR A 373 -15.54 24.92 7.28
C THR A 373 -16.36 25.76 8.28
N SER A 374 -15.76 25.87 9.48
CA SER A 374 -15.65 27.03 10.40
C SER A 374 -16.81 27.44 11.33
N TYR A 375 -16.62 27.24 12.66
CA TYR A 375 -16.69 28.31 13.66
C TYR A 375 -16.12 27.88 15.03
N SER A 376 -15.50 28.85 15.69
CA SER A 376 -14.77 28.81 16.97
C SER A 376 -15.68 28.65 18.18
N GLY A 377 -15.20 28.02 19.26
CA GLY A 377 -15.84 28.14 20.58
C GLY A 377 -15.33 27.17 21.64
N TYR A 378 -14.54 27.69 22.58
CA TYR A 378 -14.07 27.05 23.81
C TYR A 378 -15.17 26.39 24.65
N GLY A 379 -14.85 25.30 25.36
CA GLY A 379 -15.63 24.91 26.55
C GLY A 379 -15.53 23.46 26.98
N GLY A 380 -14.44 23.14 27.69
CA GLY A 380 -14.30 22.18 28.80
C GLY A 380 -15.28 21.03 29.03
N GLY A 381 -14.69 19.83 29.17
CA GLY A 381 -14.91 18.95 30.32
C GLY A 381 -15.96 17.85 30.16
N GLY A 382 -15.54 16.61 30.42
CA GLY A 382 -16.46 15.50 30.69
C GLY A 382 -15.90 14.17 30.23
N PHE A 383 -15.30 13.44 31.17
CA PHE A 383 -14.98 12.02 31.04
C PHE A 383 -16.26 11.17 30.85
N ASP A 384 -16.02 9.91 30.49
CA ASP A 384 -16.89 8.74 30.59
C ASP A 384 -17.60 8.28 29.32
N GLY A 385 -17.31 7.02 28.96
CA GLY A 385 -18.24 6.18 28.21
C GLY A 385 -17.63 5.53 26.99
N GLY A 386 -16.98 4.38 27.19
CA GLY A 386 -16.61 3.47 26.12
C GLY A 386 -17.80 3.14 25.22
N GLY A 387 -17.57 3.19 23.93
CA GLY A 387 -18.53 2.80 22.91
C GLY A 387 -17.76 2.26 21.72
N SER A 388 -17.45 0.97 21.74
CA SER A 388 -17.06 0.22 20.55
C SER A 388 -18.25 0.21 19.59
N SER A 389 -18.36 1.20 18.72
CA SER A 389 -19.23 1.13 17.56
C SER A 389 -18.47 0.42 16.46
N GLY A 390 -18.63 -0.90 16.38
CA GLY A 390 -18.27 -1.70 15.21
C GLY A 390 -18.97 -1.12 13.99
N GLY A 391 -18.20 -0.43 13.17
CA GLY A 391 -18.57 0.09 11.87
C GLY A 391 -17.45 -0.28 10.93
N ASP A 392 -17.81 -0.63 9.70
CA ASP A 392 -16.88 -0.97 8.61
C ASP A 392 -15.80 0.11 8.44
N PHE A 393 -14.69 -0.26 7.81
CA PHE A 393 -13.71 0.74 7.37
C PHE A 393 -14.39 1.80 6.50
N GLY A 394 -13.80 2.99 6.45
CA GLY A 394 -14.43 4.17 5.89
C GLY A 394 -14.60 4.19 4.36
N GLY A 395 -14.20 3.15 3.63
CA GLY A 395 -14.36 3.00 2.19
C GLY A 395 -13.20 3.53 1.34
N GLY A 396 -12.01 3.69 1.91
CA GLY A 396 -10.81 4.16 1.22
C GLY A 396 -10.27 3.16 0.20
N SER A 397 -9.48 3.67 -0.76
CA SER A 397 -8.85 2.87 -1.82
C SER A 397 -7.32 2.95 -1.77
N SER A 398 -6.67 1.82 -2.00
CA SER A 398 -5.21 1.75 -2.13
C SER A 398 -4.77 2.18 -3.54
N GLY A 399 -3.64 2.88 -3.60
CA GLY A 399 -2.97 3.22 -4.86
C GLY A 399 -1.90 2.25 -5.32
N GLY A 400 -1.72 1.13 -4.60
CA GLY A 400 -0.56 0.24 -4.72
C GLY A 400 0.70 0.79 -4.02
N GLY A 401 0.55 1.82 -3.18
CA GLY A 401 1.62 2.49 -2.44
C GLY A 401 2.09 1.70 -1.23
N GLY A 402 3.20 2.13 -0.65
CA GLY A 402 3.82 1.48 0.51
C GLY A 402 5.01 0.59 0.12
N ALA A 403 5.38 -0.33 1.01
CA ALA A 403 6.58 -1.14 0.84
C ALA A 403 6.47 -2.48 1.55
N GLY A 404 7.28 -3.44 1.09
CA GLY A 404 7.43 -4.73 1.73
C GLY A 404 8.89 -5.12 1.94
N GLY A 405 9.11 -6.12 2.80
CA GLY A 405 10.44 -6.62 3.12
C GLY A 405 10.43 -8.02 3.74
N ASP A 406 11.47 -8.79 3.44
CA ASP A 406 11.65 -10.14 3.99
C ASP A 406 12.41 -10.10 5.34
N TRP A 407 12.12 -11.05 6.23
CA TRP A 407 12.89 -11.26 7.46
C TRP A 407 13.59 -12.61 7.57
#